data_AF-A0ABD1QM80-F1
#
_entry.id   AF-A0ABD1QM80-F1
#
_cell.length_a   1.000
_cell.length_b   1.000
_cell.length_c   1.000
_cell.angle_alpha   90.00
_cell.angle_beta   90.00
_cell.angle_gamma   90.00
#
_symmetry.space_group_name_H-M   'P 1'
#
loop_
_entity.id
_entity.type
_entity.pdbx_description
1 polymer ?
#
loop_
_entity_poly.entity_id
_entity_poly.type
_entity_poly.pdbx_seq_one_letter_code
_entity_poly.pdbx_strand_id
1 'polypeptide(L)'
;MSSSSDRPTFVAAGDLQMVSVAERPLKSLPPRPPASSSSTAIVEYTPPAPNPEDEDLEVKLRRIIECVPVRVNNTSGSSAGSGSGDFHQYRQMRRKEQDRLSRMDADYQKRKEITEFIQRREERLKAAEERTAKKRYEATEKET
;
A
#
# COMPACT_ATOMS: atom_id res chain seq x y z
N MET A 1 10.85 63.77 5.52
CA MET A 1 9.54 63.47 6.15
C MET A 1 9.63 62.05 6.69
N SER A 2 9.52 61.91 8.01
CA SER A 2 9.46 60.65 8.74
C SER A 2 8.02 60.16 8.84
N SER A 3 7.78 58.85 8.83
CA SER A 3 6.87 58.18 9.77
C SER A 3 6.87 56.66 9.59
N SER A 4 7.17 56.00 10.70
CA SER A 4 7.10 54.58 11.04
C SER A 4 5.70 54.22 11.57
N SER A 5 5.29 52.95 11.44
CA SER A 5 4.47 52.16 12.40
C SER A 5 4.03 50.86 11.71
N ASP A 6 4.67 49.74 12.00
CA ASP A 6 4.39 48.79 13.10
C ASP A 6 3.37 47.69 12.71
N ARG A 7 3.89 46.45 12.71
CA ARG A 7 3.11 45.20 12.63
C ARG A 7 2.39 44.97 13.96
N PRO A 8 1.35 44.11 13.91
CA PRO A 8 1.40 42.97 14.81
C PRO A 8 1.15 41.63 14.10
N THR A 9 1.94 40.65 14.52
CA THR A 9 1.72 39.22 14.35
C THR A 9 0.65 38.74 15.34
N PHE A 10 -0.28 37.89 14.90
CA PHE A 10 -1.11 37.10 15.81
C PHE A 10 -1.07 35.62 15.42
N VAL A 11 -0.84 34.79 16.42
CA VAL A 11 -0.74 33.33 16.39
C VAL A 11 -2.03 32.77 17.00
N ALA A 12 -2.43 31.58 16.53
CA ALA A 12 -3.16 30.53 17.24
C ALA A 12 -4.62 30.25 16.84
N ALA A 13 -4.92 28.96 17.00
CA ALA A 13 -6.20 28.27 17.06
C ALA A 13 -6.84 27.89 15.71
N GLY A 14 -6.69 26.60 15.39
CA GLY A 14 -7.54 25.93 14.43
C GLY A 14 -8.99 25.94 14.93
N ASP A 15 -9.88 26.45 14.08
CA ASP A 15 -11.30 26.47 14.32
C ASP A 15 -11.88 25.12 13.89
N LEU A 16 -11.93 24.18 14.84
CA LEU A 16 -12.62 22.90 14.67
C LEU A 16 -14.12 23.18 14.77
N GLN A 17 -14.76 23.43 13.63
CA GLN A 17 -16.21 23.64 13.57
C GLN A 17 -16.94 22.33 13.93
N MET A 18 -17.35 22.19 15.19
CA MET A 18 -18.23 21.13 15.65
C MET A 18 -19.63 21.37 15.08
N VAL A 19 -19.95 20.72 13.97
CA VAL A 19 -21.33 20.67 13.46
C VAL A 19 -22.13 19.74 14.36
N SER A 20 -23.04 20.30 15.16
CA SER A 20 -24.04 19.53 15.89
C SER A 20 -24.96 18.83 14.88
N VAL A 21 -24.75 17.54 14.68
CA VAL A 21 -25.65 16.70 13.88
C VAL A 21 -26.99 16.62 14.61
N ALA A 22 -28.04 17.12 13.95
CA ALA A 22 -29.42 16.94 14.40
C ALA A 22 -29.70 15.45 14.63
N GLU A 23 -30.29 15.14 15.79
CA GLU A 23 -30.59 13.77 16.18
C GLU A 23 -31.50 13.10 15.16
N ARG A 24 -30.95 12.12 14.42
CA ARG A 24 -31.77 11.17 13.67
C ARG A 24 -32.36 10.18 14.67
N PRO A 25 -33.67 9.91 14.65
CA PRO A 25 -34.28 8.94 15.55
C PRO A 25 -33.67 7.57 15.28
N LEU A 26 -32.92 7.06 16.25
CA LEU A 26 -32.32 5.73 16.19
C LEU A 26 -33.46 4.71 16.20
N LYS A 27 -33.61 3.96 15.11
CA LYS A 27 -34.41 2.72 15.12
C LYS A 27 -33.78 1.81 16.18
N SER A 28 -34.55 1.48 17.21
CA SER A 28 -34.11 0.68 18.34
C SER A 28 -33.46 -0.62 17.87
N LEU A 29 -32.16 -0.77 18.17
CA LEU A 29 -31.46 -2.04 18.04
C LEU A 29 -32.15 -3.09 18.95
N PRO A 30 -32.22 -4.36 18.54
CA PRO A 30 -32.86 -5.41 19.33
C PRO A 30 -32.17 -5.55 20.71
N PRO A 31 -32.91 -5.94 21.77
CA PRO A 31 -32.36 -6.05 23.11
C PRO A 31 -31.21 -7.06 23.13
N ARG A 32 -30.08 -6.64 23.70
CA ARG A 32 -28.92 -7.49 23.96
C ARG A 32 -29.38 -8.67 24.84
N PRO A 33 -29.02 -9.93 24.50
CA PRO A 33 -29.39 -11.08 25.32
C PRO A 33 -28.84 -10.93 26.73
N PRO A 34 -29.53 -11.47 27.77
CA PRO A 34 -29.07 -11.37 29.15
C PRO A 34 -27.66 -11.93 29.24
N ALA A 35 -26.78 -11.21 29.93
CA ALA A 35 -25.41 -11.62 30.14
C ALA A 35 -25.40 -12.99 30.83
N SER A 36 -25.15 -14.05 30.06
CA SER A 36 -24.82 -15.35 30.63
C SER A 36 -23.49 -15.19 31.36
N SER A 37 -23.56 -15.21 32.69
CA SER A 37 -22.42 -15.24 33.59
C SER A 37 -21.58 -16.50 33.34
N SER A 38 -20.68 -16.49 32.36
CA SER A 38 -19.47 -17.35 32.35
C SER A 38 -18.46 -17.10 31.21
N SER A 39 -18.38 -15.92 30.59
CA SER A 39 -17.31 -15.68 29.59
C SER A 39 -16.75 -14.27 29.64
N THR A 40 -15.95 -14.00 30.68
CA THR A 40 -14.89 -12.99 30.62
C THR A 40 -13.68 -13.57 29.86
N ALA A 41 -13.90 -14.10 28.65
CA ALA A 41 -12.82 -14.49 27.77
C ALA A 41 -12.32 -13.23 27.07
N ILE A 42 -11.30 -12.60 27.65
CA ILE A 42 -10.48 -11.63 26.93
C ILE A 42 -9.89 -12.41 25.76
N VAL A 43 -10.43 -12.22 24.57
CA VAL A 43 -9.83 -12.73 23.33
C VAL A 43 -8.57 -11.91 23.14
N GLU A 44 -7.44 -12.47 23.54
CA GLU A 44 -6.13 -11.91 23.24
C GLU A 44 -6.01 -11.85 21.72
N TYR A 45 -6.05 -10.64 21.18
CA TYR A 45 -5.81 -10.42 19.76
C TYR A 45 -4.32 -10.65 19.52
N THR A 46 -3.97 -11.85 19.05
CA THR A 46 -2.65 -12.10 18.48
C THR A 46 -2.63 -11.46 17.09
N PRO A 47 -1.89 -10.35 16.88
CA PRO A 47 -1.81 -9.77 15.56
C PRO A 47 -1.21 -10.81 14.60
N PRO A 48 -1.79 -10.97 13.39
CA PRO A 48 -1.20 -11.84 12.38
C PRO A 48 0.24 -11.38 12.11
N ALA A 49 1.12 -12.36 11.87
CA ALA A 49 2.50 -12.05 11.53
C ALA A 49 2.53 -11.07 10.35
N PRO A 50 3.39 -10.04 10.37
CA PRO A 50 3.47 -9.07 9.28
C PRO A 50 3.84 -9.83 8.00
N ASN A 51 2.90 -9.90 7.07
CA ASN A 51 3.20 -10.43 5.75
C ASN A 51 3.98 -9.34 5.00
N PRO A 52 5.11 -9.68 4.36
CA PRO A 52 5.88 -8.70 3.60
C PRO A 52 5.07 -8.05 2.46
N GLU A 53 4.04 -8.75 1.97
CA GLU A 53 3.13 -8.23 0.94
C GLU A 53 2.19 -7.15 1.48
N ASP A 54 1.79 -7.20 2.76
CA ASP A 54 0.89 -6.21 3.36
C ASP A 54 1.64 -4.87 3.53
N GLU A 55 2.86 -4.90 4.09
CA GLU A 55 3.71 -3.71 4.23
C GLU A 55 3.96 -2.99 2.90
N ASP A 56 4.15 -3.74 1.80
CA ASP A 56 4.30 -3.20 0.45
C ASP A 56 3.03 -2.48 -0.05
N LEU A 57 1.84 -2.96 0.34
CA LEU A 57 0.57 -2.34 0.01
C LEU A 57 0.37 -1.04 0.78
N GLU A 58 0.64 -1.02 2.09
CA GLU A 58 0.58 0.20 2.91
C GLU A 58 1.49 1.30 2.37
N VAL A 59 2.73 0.96 1.98
CA VAL A 59 3.69 1.90 1.39
C VAL A 59 3.17 2.43 0.05
N LYS A 60 2.60 1.57 -0.80
CA LYS A 60 2.03 1.97 -2.09
C LYS A 60 0.81 2.89 -1.91
N LEU A 61 -0.07 2.60 -0.95
CA LEU A 61 -1.25 3.41 -0.65
C LEU A 61 -0.87 4.81 -0.15
N ARG A 62 0.09 4.90 0.79
CA ARG A 62 0.65 6.19 1.23
C ARG A 62 1.20 6.98 0.06
N ARG A 63 1.98 6.32 -0.80
CA ARG A 63 2.55 6.97 -1.98
C ARG A 63 1.48 7.51 -2.92
N ILE A 64 0.42 6.75 -3.19
CA ILE A 64 -0.68 7.20 -4.04
C ILE A 64 -1.36 8.44 -3.45
N ILE A 65 -1.69 8.40 -2.16
CA ILE A 65 -2.36 9.53 -1.48
C ILE A 65 -1.50 10.80 -1.53
N GLU A 66 -0.18 10.67 -1.34
CA GLU A 66 0.71 11.82 -1.25
C GLU A 66 1.08 12.43 -2.60
N CYS A 67 1.18 11.63 -3.67
CA CYS A 67 1.69 12.14 -4.95
C CYS A 67 0.79 11.95 -6.16
N VAL A 68 -0.38 11.34 -6.01
CA VAL A 68 -1.43 11.39 -7.04
C VAL A 68 -2.44 12.47 -6.65
N PRO A 69 -2.55 13.57 -7.42
CA PRO A 69 -3.52 14.61 -7.12
C PRO A 69 -4.96 14.08 -7.28
N VAL A 70 -5.78 14.25 -6.23
CA VAL A 70 -7.19 13.81 -6.19
C VAL A 70 -8.05 14.56 -7.22
N ARG A 71 -7.74 15.83 -7.50
CA ARG A 71 -8.43 16.66 -8.47
C ARG A 71 -7.43 17.44 -9.31
N VAL A 72 -7.68 17.51 -10.61
CA VAL A 72 -6.94 18.35 -11.55
C VAL A 72 -7.83 19.54 -11.93
N ASN A 73 -7.34 20.76 -11.74
CA ASN A 73 -8.12 21.97 -11.95
C ASN A 73 -7.92 22.57 -13.36
N ASN A 74 -6.97 22.04 -14.14
CA ASN A 74 -6.50 22.60 -15.40
C ASN A 74 -7.07 21.84 -16.61
N THR A 75 -8.25 21.24 -16.46
CA THR A 75 -8.84 20.37 -17.48
C THR A 75 -9.78 21.18 -18.36
N SER A 76 -9.41 21.33 -19.64
CA SER A 76 -10.26 21.91 -20.68
C SER A 76 -11.49 21.03 -20.95
N GLY A 77 -12.57 21.62 -21.44
CA GLY A 77 -13.80 20.89 -21.79
C GLY A 77 -13.56 19.83 -22.88
N SER A 78 -14.32 18.73 -22.86
CA SER A 78 -14.10 17.58 -23.75
C SER A 78 -14.24 17.90 -25.25
N SER A 79 -15.00 18.93 -25.60
CA SER A 79 -15.19 19.41 -26.98
C SER A 79 -14.35 20.65 -27.31
N ALA A 80 -13.49 21.10 -26.39
CA ALA A 80 -12.59 22.22 -26.66
C ALA A 80 -11.49 21.78 -27.63
N GLY A 81 -11.10 22.69 -28.54
CA GLY A 81 -9.97 22.48 -29.44
C GLY A 81 -8.62 22.50 -28.72
N SER A 82 -7.54 22.23 -29.47
CA SER A 82 -6.18 22.24 -28.92
C SER A 82 -5.74 23.67 -28.57
N GLY A 83 -5.37 23.89 -27.31
CA GLY A 83 -4.70 25.10 -26.85
C GLY A 83 -3.20 25.11 -27.15
N SER A 84 -2.56 26.28 -27.01
CA SER A 84 -1.11 26.44 -27.21
C SER A 84 -0.25 25.68 -26.18
N GLY A 85 -0.81 25.35 -25.02
CA GLY A 85 -0.13 24.60 -23.95
C GLY A 85 -0.27 23.07 -24.06
N ASP A 86 -1.21 22.57 -24.85
CA ASP A 86 -1.59 21.14 -24.86
C ASP A 86 -0.44 20.26 -25.37
N PHE A 87 0.32 20.76 -26.33
CA PHE A 87 1.51 20.06 -26.82
C PHE A 87 2.53 19.79 -25.70
N HIS A 88 2.81 20.79 -24.87
CA HIS A 88 3.75 20.62 -23.76
C HIS A 88 3.20 19.72 -22.67
N GLN A 89 1.90 19.78 -22.40
CA GLN A 89 1.24 18.90 -21.43
C GLN A 89 1.31 17.44 -21.88
N TYR A 90 0.98 17.16 -23.14
CA TYR A 90 1.14 15.83 -23.75
C TYR A 90 2.58 15.35 -23.69
N ARG A 91 3.56 16.19 -24.05
CA ARG A 91 4.98 15.82 -24.02
C ARG A 91 5.42 15.38 -22.62
N GLN A 92 5.03 16.12 -21.57
CA GLN A 92 5.40 15.77 -20.21
C GLN A 92 4.69 14.51 -19.72
N MET A 93 3.39 14.36 -20.03
CA MET A 93 2.64 13.14 -19.70
C MET A 93 3.23 11.90 -20.38
N ARG A 94 3.57 12.00 -21.67
CA ARG A 94 4.16 10.90 -22.42
C ARG A 94 5.49 10.45 -21.82
N ARG A 95 6.35 11.37 -21.40
CA ARG A 95 7.61 11.02 -20.72
C ARG A 95 7.35 10.32 -19.39
N LYS A 96 6.47 10.87 -18.56
CA LYS A 96 6.10 10.26 -17.28
C LYS A 96 5.57 8.84 -17.46
N GLU A 97 4.74 8.63 -18.48
CA GLU A 97 4.18 7.31 -18.78
C GLU A 97 5.24 6.34 -19.33
N GLN A 98 6.13 6.81 -20.21
CA GLN A 98 7.24 5.99 -20.69
C GLN A 98 8.15 5.55 -19.54
N ASP A 99 8.52 6.48 -18.64
CA ASP A 99 9.32 6.17 -17.46
C ASP A 99 8.61 5.18 -16.53
N ARG A 100 7.28 5.30 -16.39
CA ARG A 100 6.45 4.38 -15.60
C ARG A 100 6.48 2.97 -16.19
N LEU A 101 6.28 2.85 -17.51
CA LEU A 101 6.33 1.56 -18.22
C LEU A 101 7.71 0.91 -18.08
N SER A 102 8.78 1.68 -18.35
CA SER A 102 10.15 1.16 -18.26
C SER A 102 10.54 0.69 -16.85
N ARG A 103 10.06 1.36 -15.79
CA ARG A 103 10.29 0.90 -14.39
C ARG A 103 9.54 -0.40 -14.09
N MET A 104 8.28 -0.49 -14.50
CA MET A 104 7.45 -1.67 -14.32
C MET A 104 8.02 -2.88 -15.05
N ASP A 105 8.52 -2.70 -16.27
CA ASP A 105 9.17 -3.76 -17.04
C ASP A 105 10.46 -4.22 -16.36
N ALA A 106 11.29 -3.30 -15.86
CA ALA A 106 12.52 -3.63 -15.14
C ALA A 106 12.23 -4.42 -13.84
N ASP A 107 11.23 -4.01 -13.07
CA ASP A 107 10.81 -4.70 -11.85
C ASP A 107 10.29 -6.11 -12.16
N TYR A 108 9.52 -6.27 -13.24
CA TYR A 108 9.03 -7.56 -13.70
C TYR A 108 10.17 -8.51 -14.09
N GLN A 109 11.12 -8.05 -14.90
CA GLN A 109 12.27 -8.88 -15.30
C GLN A 109 13.10 -9.29 -14.09
N LYS A 110 13.37 -8.37 -13.17
CA LYS A 110 14.10 -8.68 -11.92
C LYS A 110 13.39 -9.74 -11.09
N ARG A 111 12.07 -9.63 -10.90
CA ARG A 111 11.27 -10.64 -10.16
C ARG A 111 11.33 -11.99 -10.87
N LYS A 112 11.15 -12.00 -12.19
CA LYS A 112 11.24 -13.21 -13.01
C LYS A 112 12.60 -13.90 -12.86
N GLU A 113 13.70 -13.17 -13.02
CA GLU A 113 15.06 -13.70 -12.88
C GLU A 113 15.31 -14.30 -11.49
N ILE A 114 14.86 -13.62 -10.42
CA ILE A 114 14.98 -14.11 -9.04
C ILE A 114 14.18 -15.41 -8.87
N THR A 115 12.93 -15.44 -9.33
CA THR A 115 12.09 -16.64 -9.20
C THR A 115 12.68 -17.84 -9.94
N GLU A 116 13.17 -17.63 -11.17
CA GLU A 116 13.82 -18.69 -11.93
C GLU A 116 15.13 -19.16 -11.27
N PHE A 117 15.91 -18.24 -10.69
CA PHE A 117 17.13 -18.58 -9.97
C PHE A 117 16.85 -19.44 -8.73
N ILE A 118 15.85 -19.06 -7.94
CA ILE A 118 15.43 -19.80 -6.74
C ILE A 118 14.95 -21.19 -7.13
N GLN A 119 14.07 -21.31 -8.13
CA GLN A 119 13.58 -22.60 -8.63
C GLN A 119 14.74 -23.50 -9.07
N ARG A 120 15.66 -23.00 -9.91
CA ARG A 120 16.85 -23.77 -10.35
C ARG A 120 17.79 -24.15 -9.19
N ARG A 121 17.82 -23.37 -8.11
CA ARG A 121 18.62 -23.67 -6.91
C ARG A 121 17.96 -24.77 -6.08
N GLU A 122 16.66 -24.66 -5.85
CA GLU A 122 15.87 -25.64 -5.11
C GLU A 122 15.85 -27.00 -5.80
N GLU A 123 15.69 -27.05 -7.12
CA GLU A 123 15.76 -28.29 -7.90
C GLU A 123 17.12 -29.00 -7.73
N ARG A 124 18.22 -28.24 -7.77
CA ARG A 124 19.57 -28.80 -7.57
C ARG A 124 19.77 -29.30 -6.14
N LEU A 125 19.25 -28.60 -5.13
CA LEU A 125 19.31 -29.02 -3.73
C LEU A 125 18.49 -30.28 -3.51
N LYS A 126 17.24 -30.33 -3.99
CA LYS A 126 16.38 -31.53 -3.91
C LYS A 126 17.03 -32.74 -4.57
N ALA A 127 17.61 -32.59 -5.75
CA ALA A 127 18.32 -33.69 -6.41
C ALA A 127 19.55 -34.18 -5.61
N ALA A 128 20.27 -33.29 -4.94
CA ALA A 128 21.39 -33.66 -4.08
C ALA A 128 20.92 -34.36 -2.78
N GLU A 129 19.83 -33.89 -2.19
CA GLU A 129 19.18 -34.49 -1.03
C GLU A 129 18.66 -35.89 -1.33
N GLU A 130 17.97 -36.08 -2.47
CA GLU A 130 17.50 -37.41 -2.91
C GLU A 130 18.66 -38.40 -3.12
N ARG A 131 19.76 -37.96 -3.74
CA ARG A 131 20.96 -38.79 -3.90
C ARG A 131 21.57 -39.16 -2.55
N THR A 132 21.60 -38.21 -1.62
CA THR A 132 22.14 -38.44 -0.27
C THR A 132 21.24 -39.34 0.56
N ALA A 133 19.92 -39.17 0.45
CA ALA A 133 18.93 -39.98 1.15
C ALA A 133 18.94 -41.44 0.67
N LYS A 134 19.01 -41.67 -0.65
CA LYS A 134 19.17 -43.02 -1.22
C LYS A 134 20.42 -43.72 -0.70
N LYS A 135 21.56 -43.02 -0.69
CA LYS A 135 22.82 -43.55 -0.13
C LYS A 135 22.74 -43.84 1.37
N ARG A 136 22.05 -43.00 2.14
CA ARG A 136 21.82 -43.23 3.59
C ARG A 136 20.96 -44.47 3.82
N TYR A 137 19.88 -44.64 3.06
CA TYR A 137 19.01 -45.82 3.14
C TYR A 137 19.77 -47.12 2.82
N GLU A 138 20.57 -47.11 1.76
CA GLU A 138 21.42 -48.26 1.40
C GLU A 138 22.49 -48.57 2.46
N ALA A 139 22.97 -47.57 3.22
CA ALA A 139 23.91 -47.79 4.30
C ALA A 139 23.24 -48.41 5.53
N THR A 140 22.05 -47.92 5.90
CA THR A 140 21.30 -48.46 7.05
C THR A 140 20.82 -49.90 6.81
N GLU A 141 20.40 -50.24 5.60
CA GLU A 141 19.99 -51.60 5.23
C GLU A 141 21.16 -52.61 5.26
N LYS A 142 22.40 -52.14 5.09
CA LYS A 142 23.59 -53.01 5.18
C LYS A 142 24.08 -53.19 6.62
N GLU A 143 23.67 -52.31 7.53
CA GLU A 143 24.07 -52.34 8.94
C GLU A 143 23.16 -53.28 9.77
N THR A 144 21.99 -53.63 9.23
CA THR A 144 21.06 -54.64 9.76
C THR A 144 21.28 -56.02 9.16
#